data_AF-A0AAD4H0X0-F1
#
_entry.id   AF-A0AAD4H0X0-F1
#
_cell.length_a   1.000
_cell.length_b   1.000
_cell.length_c   1.000
_cell.angle_alpha   90.00
_cell.angle_beta   90.00
_cell.angle_gamma   90.00
#
_symmetry.space_group_name_H-M   'P 1'
#
loop_
_entity.id
_entity.type
_entity.pdbx_description
1 polymer ?
#
loop_
_entity_poly.entity_id
_entity_poly.type
_entity_poly.pdbx_seq_one_letter_code
_entity_poly.pdbx_strand_id
1 'polypeptide(L)'
;MSCPAGYTFSTKPKRAPFEDLSETLEPGQRFQYWDYEGMWTDKHLPSSRLEPLRMIGDPLADDAVEALKVKKGQDALKALREYISRPESEQESQAPALLMKQLMTVPEWVDWEQVRRGQEVYCKVLNSTGYLAGDRARERVFETAQFVLDVSQSVKDLQPGTGLGWESIIQVRFLHAGVRARLTKISRAHSKYYNIEEHGVPINQEDLL
;
A
#
# COMPACT_ATOMS: atom_id res chain seq x y z
N MET A 1 14.59 -5.27 33.26
CA MET A 1 15.72 -4.35 33.48
C MET A 1 15.16 -3.07 34.09
N SER A 2 15.55 -2.73 35.32
CA SER A 2 15.06 -1.55 36.04
C SER A 2 15.91 -0.32 35.69
N CYS A 3 15.25 0.79 35.37
CA CYS A 3 15.89 2.09 35.17
C CYS A 3 16.55 2.57 36.50
N PRO A 4 17.72 3.26 36.47
CA PRO A 4 18.43 3.73 37.67
C PRO A 4 17.65 4.68 38.58
N ALA A 5 16.52 5.23 38.11
CA ALA A 5 15.68 6.17 38.85
C ALA A 5 14.56 5.53 39.69
N GLY A 6 14.54 4.20 39.87
CA GLY A 6 13.57 3.51 40.74
C GLY A 6 12.14 3.40 40.16
N TYR A 7 11.91 3.88 38.94
CA TYR A 7 10.63 3.69 38.25
C TYR A 7 10.51 2.24 37.75
N THR A 8 9.53 1.52 38.28
CA THR A 8 9.04 0.28 37.67
C THR A 8 8.07 0.68 36.55
N PHE A 9 8.48 0.47 35.30
CA PHE A 9 7.52 0.51 34.20
C PHE A 9 6.56 -0.67 34.41
N SER A 10 5.32 -0.37 34.80
CA SER A 10 4.23 -1.35 34.73
C SER A 10 4.07 -1.72 33.26
N THR A 11 4.54 -2.90 32.88
CA THR A 11 4.36 -3.46 31.52
C THR A 11 2.92 -3.91 31.28
N LYS A 12 2.07 -3.91 32.31
CA LYS A 12 0.64 -4.15 32.14
C LYS A 12 -0.01 -2.88 31.58
N PRO A 13 -0.65 -2.94 30.40
CA PRO A 13 -1.37 -1.80 29.83
C PRO A 13 -2.42 -1.33 30.84
N LYS A 14 -2.37 -0.04 31.22
CA LYS A 14 -3.25 0.56 32.25
C LYS A 14 -4.67 0.85 31.73
N ARG A 15 -4.91 0.70 30.43
CA ARG A 15 -6.21 0.86 29.76
C ARG A 15 -6.38 -0.34 28.82
N ALA A 16 -7.62 -0.72 28.53
CA ALA A 16 -7.90 -1.75 27.55
C ALA A 16 -7.15 -1.42 26.25
N PRO A 17 -6.50 -2.40 25.59
CA PRO A 17 -5.88 -2.17 24.30
C PRO A 17 -6.91 -1.52 23.36
N PHE A 18 -6.44 -0.68 22.43
CA PHE A 18 -7.33 0.00 21.48
C PHE A 18 -8.28 -0.98 20.77
N GLU A 19 -7.83 -2.22 20.61
CA GLU A 19 -8.61 -3.37 20.16
C GLU A 19 -9.97 -3.46 20.86
N ASP A 20 -9.99 -3.65 22.18
CA ASP A 20 -11.23 -3.79 22.96
C ASP A 20 -12.12 -2.53 22.89
N LEU A 21 -11.49 -1.36 22.82
CA LEU A 21 -12.22 -0.10 22.70
C LEU A 21 -12.95 -0.04 21.36
N SER A 22 -12.24 -0.33 20.26
CA SER A 22 -12.74 -0.21 18.90
C SER A 22 -13.97 -1.09 18.63
N GLU A 23 -14.08 -2.25 19.29
CA GLU A 23 -15.24 -3.15 19.15
C GLU A 23 -16.54 -2.58 19.73
N THR A 24 -16.42 -1.63 20.66
CA THR A 24 -17.56 -1.10 21.42
C THR A 24 -18.03 0.26 20.96
N LEU A 25 -17.29 0.92 20.05
CA LEU A 25 -17.59 2.26 19.61
C LEU A 25 -18.66 2.28 18.53
N GLU A 26 -19.69 3.11 18.73
CA GLU A 26 -20.74 3.35 17.76
C GLU A 26 -20.48 4.63 16.94
N PRO A 27 -20.93 4.72 15.67
CA PRO A 27 -20.81 5.94 14.88
C PRO A 27 -21.41 7.16 15.60
N GLY A 28 -20.64 8.24 15.69
CA GLY A 28 -21.00 9.46 16.40
C GLY A 28 -20.53 9.49 17.86
N GLN A 29 -20.04 8.38 18.41
CA GLN A 29 -19.49 8.31 19.75
C GLN A 29 -18.09 8.97 19.80
N ARG A 30 -17.88 9.82 20.80
CA ARG A 30 -16.54 10.35 21.09
C ARG A 30 -15.73 9.35 21.89
N PHE A 31 -14.44 9.23 21.57
CA PHE A 31 -13.51 8.41 22.31
C PHE A 31 -12.23 9.19 22.60
N GLN A 32 -11.55 8.80 23.67
CA GLN A 32 -10.22 9.29 24.01
C GLN A 32 -9.29 8.11 24.16
N TYR A 33 -8.23 8.09 23.36
CA TYR A 33 -7.19 7.08 23.43
C TYR A 33 -5.84 7.79 23.48
N TRP A 34 -5.11 7.61 24.58
CA TRP A 34 -3.92 8.39 24.91
C TRP A 34 -4.20 9.90 24.92
N ASP A 35 -3.45 10.67 24.14
CA ASP A 35 -3.58 12.10 23.90
C ASP A 35 -4.46 12.42 22.68
N TYR A 36 -5.00 11.40 22.02
CA TYR A 36 -5.92 11.55 20.90
C TYR A 36 -7.38 11.54 21.37
N GLU A 37 -8.13 12.56 20.96
CA GLU A 37 -9.57 12.63 21.09
C GLU A 37 -10.19 12.64 19.69
N GLY A 38 -11.18 11.77 19.48
CA GLY A 38 -11.79 11.58 18.16
C GLY A 38 -13.27 11.24 18.26
N MET A 39 -13.93 11.24 17.10
CA MET A 39 -15.30 10.76 16.95
C MET A 39 -15.28 9.55 16.03
N TRP A 40 -15.82 8.44 16.51
CA TRP A 40 -15.98 7.24 15.70
C TRP A 40 -17.00 7.49 14.60
N THR A 41 -16.75 6.97 13.41
CA THR A 41 -17.64 7.14 12.24
C THR A 41 -17.96 5.79 11.62
N ASP A 42 -18.94 5.78 10.73
CA ASP A 42 -19.33 4.64 9.90
C ASP A 42 -18.21 4.11 8.99
N LYS A 43 -17.14 4.90 8.79
CA LYS A 43 -15.96 4.52 8.01
C LYS A 43 -14.84 3.88 8.84
N HIS A 44 -14.89 4.01 10.16
CA HIS A 44 -13.88 3.39 11.01
C HIS A 44 -14.13 1.88 11.10
N LEU A 45 -13.04 1.11 11.02
CA LEU A 45 -13.09 -0.33 11.14
C LEU A 45 -12.59 -0.74 12.53
N PRO A 46 -13.31 -1.61 13.25
CA PRO A 46 -12.84 -2.15 14.52
C PRO A 46 -11.69 -3.15 14.29
N SER A 47 -10.88 -3.41 15.31
CA SER A 47 -9.71 -4.28 15.22
C SER A 47 -10.04 -5.68 14.72
N SER A 48 -11.17 -6.27 15.09
CA SER A 48 -11.65 -7.57 14.59
C SER A 48 -11.82 -7.63 13.08
N ARG A 49 -12.02 -6.47 12.43
CA ARG A 49 -12.14 -6.34 10.97
C ARG A 49 -10.81 -6.03 10.30
N LEU A 50 -9.88 -5.39 11.01
CA LEU A 50 -8.54 -5.05 10.51
C LEU A 50 -7.55 -6.22 10.65
N GLU A 51 -7.58 -6.94 11.78
CA GLU A 51 -6.66 -8.05 12.05
C GLU A 51 -6.62 -9.12 10.95
N PRO A 52 -7.74 -9.57 10.35
CA PRO A 52 -7.69 -10.51 9.23
C PRO A 52 -6.97 -9.94 8.01
N LEU A 53 -7.02 -8.63 7.78
CA LEU A 53 -6.39 -7.98 6.62
C LEU A 53 -4.87 -8.01 6.71
N ARG A 54 -4.30 -8.17 7.91
CA ARG A 54 -2.86 -8.36 8.13
C ARG A 54 -2.29 -9.57 7.42
N MET A 55 -3.14 -10.57 7.19
CA MET A 55 -2.77 -11.81 6.53
C MET A 55 -3.09 -11.80 5.03
N ILE A 56 -3.64 -10.69 4.51
CA ILE A 56 -4.06 -10.57 3.14
C ILE A 56 -3.09 -9.66 2.41
N GLY A 57 -2.50 -10.20 1.36
CA GLY A 57 -1.70 -9.46 0.40
C GLY A 57 -2.52 -8.95 -0.79
N ASP A 58 -1.94 -9.06 -1.98
CA ASP A 58 -2.55 -8.87 -3.29
C ASP A 58 -2.26 -10.16 -4.06
N PRO A 59 -3.10 -11.19 -3.89
CA PRO A 59 -2.85 -12.52 -4.44
C PRO A 59 -2.59 -12.49 -5.94
N LEU A 60 -3.31 -11.63 -6.68
CA LEU A 60 -3.16 -11.54 -8.13
C LEU A 60 -1.80 -10.97 -8.54
N ALA A 61 -1.32 -9.94 -7.85
CA ALA A 61 0.01 -9.39 -8.10
C ALA A 61 1.13 -10.32 -7.61
N ASP A 62 0.92 -11.02 -6.50
CA ASP A 62 1.88 -12.00 -5.96
C ASP A 62 2.10 -13.16 -6.91
N ASP A 63 1.01 -13.79 -7.36
CA ASP A 63 1.04 -14.90 -8.32
C ASP A 63 1.67 -14.46 -9.66
N ALA A 64 1.38 -13.23 -10.11
CA ALA A 64 1.98 -12.68 -11.31
C ALA A 64 3.49 -12.47 -11.16
N VAL A 65 3.96 -11.93 -10.03
CA VAL A 65 5.39 -11.75 -9.76
C VAL A 65 6.11 -13.10 -9.70
N GLU A 66 5.50 -14.11 -9.08
CA GLU A 66 6.06 -15.46 -9.02
C GLU A 66 6.20 -16.08 -10.41
N ALA A 67 5.20 -15.93 -11.28
CA ALA A 67 5.24 -16.41 -12.66
C ALA A 67 6.26 -15.64 -13.53
N LEU A 68 6.35 -14.32 -13.36
CA LEU A 68 7.20 -13.45 -14.19
C LEU A 68 8.68 -13.51 -13.80
N LYS A 69 9.00 -13.86 -12.55
CA LYS A 69 10.38 -13.99 -12.04
C LYS A 69 11.24 -12.74 -12.33
N VAL A 70 10.63 -11.56 -12.22
CA VAL A 70 11.26 -10.26 -12.54
C VAL A 70 12.48 -10.05 -11.65
N LYS A 71 13.64 -9.81 -12.25
CA LYS A 71 14.89 -9.53 -11.52
C LYS A 71 14.96 -8.07 -11.10
N LYS A 72 15.77 -7.79 -10.06
CA LYS A 72 16.04 -6.42 -9.60
C LYS A 72 16.51 -5.55 -10.78
N GLY A 73 15.86 -4.40 -10.97
CA GLY A 73 16.18 -3.43 -12.01
C GLY A 73 15.59 -3.75 -13.39
N GLN A 74 14.83 -4.84 -13.54
CA GLN A 74 14.05 -5.08 -14.76
C GLN A 74 12.71 -4.33 -14.71
N ASP A 75 12.27 -3.88 -15.87
CA ASP A 75 10.95 -3.28 -16.06
C ASP A 75 9.87 -4.39 -15.97
N ALA A 76 9.10 -4.35 -14.89
CA ALA A 76 8.06 -5.32 -14.62
C ALA A 76 6.89 -5.25 -15.62
N LEU A 77 6.55 -4.05 -16.10
CA LEU A 77 5.49 -3.87 -17.09
C LEU A 77 5.90 -4.44 -18.44
N LYS A 78 7.17 -4.22 -18.83
CA LYS A 78 7.73 -4.84 -20.03
C LYS A 78 7.74 -6.37 -19.92
N ALA A 79 8.21 -6.91 -18.79
CA ALA A 79 8.20 -8.36 -18.54
C ALA A 79 6.78 -8.94 -18.60
N LEU A 80 5.80 -8.23 -18.03
CA LEU A 80 4.40 -8.60 -18.08
C LEU A 80 3.88 -8.64 -19.53
N ARG A 81 4.15 -7.59 -20.32
CA ARG A 81 3.77 -7.51 -21.75
C ARG A 81 4.40 -8.63 -22.59
N GLU A 82 5.67 -8.96 -22.35
CA GLU A 82 6.39 -10.04 -23.03
C GLU A 82 5.87 -11.44 -22.64
N TYR A 83 5.36 -11.59 -21.41
CA TYR A 83 4.77 -12.85 -20.96
C TYR A 83 3.42 -13.10 -21.64
N ILE A 84 2.54 -12.10 -21.63
CA ILE A 84 1.19 -12.22 -22.22
C ILE A 84 1.21 -12.35 -23.75
N SER A 85 2.29 -11.94 -24.42
CA SER A 85 2.42 -12.10 -25.88
C SER A 85 2.74 -13.54 -26.30
N ARG A 86 3.12 -14.41 -25.36
CA ARG A 86 3.41 -15.83 -25.64
C ARG A 86 2.10 -16.62 -25.77
N PRO A 87 2.08 -17.71 -26.55
CA PRO A 87 0.93 -18.62 -26.57
C PRO A 87 0.55 -19.09 -25.17
N GLU A 88 -0.74 -19.23 -24.88
CA GLU A 88 -1.23 -19.67 -23.56
C GLU A 88 -0.65 -21.04 -23.14
N SER A 89 -0.37 -21.92 -24.11
CA SER A 89 0.28 -23.21 -23.86
C SER A 89 1.71 -23.12 -23.30
N GLU A 90 2.37 -21.95 -23.44
CA GLU A 90 3.72 -21.70 -22.93
C GLU A 90 3.72 -20.90 -21.62
N GLN A 91 2.55 -20.51 -21.11
CA GLN A 91 2.41 -19.73 -19.89
C GLN A 91 2.28 -20.65 -18.67
N GLU A 92 3.16 -20.46 -17.68
CA GLU A 92 3.13 -21.18 -16.40
C GLU A 92 1.89 -20.85 -15.54
N SER A 93 1.26 -19.67 -15.73
CA SER A 93 0.13 -19.18 -14.92
C SER A 93 -0.74 -18.21 -15.71
N GLN A 94 -2.04 -18.21 -15.42
CA GLN A 94 -2.99 -17.21 -15.94
C GLN A 94 -2.93 -15.88 -15.18
N ALA A 95 -2.28 -15.83 -14.02
CA ALA A 95 -2.25 -14.65 -13.15
C ALA A 95 -1.71 -13.38 -13.86
N PRO A 96 -0.62 -13.42 -14.64
CA PRO A 96 -0.18 -12.24 -15.41
C PRO A 96 -1.23 -11.72 -16.39
N ALA A 97 -1.95 -12.61 -17.08
CA ALA A 97 -3.00 -12.21 -18.04
C ALA A 97 -4.21 -11.58 -17.32
N LEU A 98 -4.65 -12.19 -16.21
CA LEU A 98 -5.71 -11.65 -15.36
C LEU A 98 -5.33 -10.30 -14.74
N LEU A 99 -4.08 -10.16 -14.29
CA LEU A 99 -3.54 -8.91 -13.77
C LEU A 99 -3.55 -7.82 -14.84
N MET A 100 -3.06 -8.10 -16.05
CA MET A 100 -3.12 -7.13 -17.15
C MET A 100 -4.55 -6.71 -17.47
N LYS A 101 -5.50 -7.67 -17.50
CA LYS A 101 -6.92 -7.37 -17.69
C LYS A 101 -7.45 -6.43 -16.60
N GLN A 102 -7.13 -6.69 -15.34
CA GLN A 102 -7.53 -5.81 -14.24
C GLN A 102 -6.91 -4.41 -14.37
N LEU A 103 -5.61 -4.33 -14.69
CA LEU A 103 -4.90 -3.05 -14.85
C LEU A 103 -5.44 -2.20 -16.00
N MET A 104 -6.02 -2.83 -17.03
CA MET A 104 -6.65 -2.15 -18.16
C MET A 104 -8.11 -1.77 -17.92
N THR A 105 -8.72 -2.24 -16.83
CA THR A 105 -10.15 -2.02 -16.54
C THR A 105 -10.33 -0.85 -15.59
N VAL A 106 -10.99 0.20 -16.07
CA VAL A 106 -11.40 1.34 -15.23
C VAL A 106 -12.71 0.97 -14.52
N PRO A 107 -12.78 1.04 -13.17
CA PRO A 107 -14.01 0.77 -12.43
C PRO A 107 -15.15 1.74 -12.81
N GLU A 108 -16.38 1.25 -12.80
CA GLU A 108 -17.56 2.05 -13.23
C GLU A 108 -17.83 3.29 -12.37
N TRP A 109 -17.39 3.28 -11.10
CA TRP A 109 -17.55 4.39 -10.18
C TRP A 109 -16.54 5.53 -10.41
N VAL A 110 -15.57 5.37 -11.32
CA VAL A 110 -14.55 6.39 -11.59
C VAL A 110 -15.16 7.57 -12.33
N ASP A 111 -15.24 8.71 -11.65
CA ASP A 111 -15.59 10.01 -12.23
C ASP A 111 -14.30 10.78 -12.58
N TRP A 112 -13.98 10.82 -13.89
CA TRP A 112 -12.80 11.51 -14.39
C TRP A 112 -12.82 13.03 -14.18
N GLU A 113 -14.00 13.64 -14.10
CA GLU A 113 -14.11 15.08 -13.81
C GLU A 113 -13.84 15.34 -12.34
N GLN A 114 -14.30 14.45 -11.44
CA GLN A 114 -13.91 14.52 -10.03
C GLN A 114 -12.41 14.34 -9.85
N VAL A 115 -11.80 13.36 -10.54
CA VAL A 115 -10.34 13.14 -10.51
C VAL A 115 -9.59 14.38 -10.99
N ARG A 116 -10.00 14.94 -12.13
CA ARG A 116 -9.42 16.16 -12.71
C ARG A 116 -9.44 17.32 -11.72
N ARG A 117 -10.59 17.58 -11.08
CA ARG A 117 -10.71 18.64 -10.06
C ARG A 117 -9.82 18.38 -8.85
N GLY A 118 -9.68 17.13 -8.42
CA GLY A 118 -8.77 16.75 -7.34
C GLY A 118 -7.31 17.05 -7.67
N GLN A 119 -6.87 16.67 -8.88
CA GLN A 119 -5.52 16.95 -9.39
C GLN A 119 -5.23 18.46 -9.44
N GLU A 120 -6.19 19.28 -9.88
CA GLU A 120 -6.06 20.73 -9.89
C GLU A 120 -5.87 21.32 -8.48
N VAL A 121 -6.66 20.88 -7.51
CA VAL A 121 -6.53 21.34 -6.12
C VAL A 121 -5.17 20.95 -5.55
N TYR A 122 -4.76 19.69 -5.72
CA TYR A 122 -3.48 19.19 -5.23
C TYR A 122 -2.30 20.00 -5.79
N CYS A 123 -2.23 20.11 -7.12
CA CYS A 123 -1.16 20.84 -7.81
C CYS A 123 -1.15 22.32 -7.43
N LYS A 124 -2.33 22.95 -7.30
CA LYS A 124 -2.43 24.35 -6.87
C LYS A 124 -1.90 24.56 -5.45
N VAL A 125 -2.24 23.69 -4.51
CA VAL A 125 -1.77 23.77 -3.12
C VAL A 125 -0.26 23.54 -3.05
N LEU A 126 0.25 22.52 -3.73
CA LEU A 126 1.68 22.20 -3.74
C LEU A 126 2.52 23.36 -4.30
N ASN A 127 2.08 23.93 -5.43
CA ASN A 127 2.73 25.09 -6.04
C ASN A 127 2.65 26.34 -5.18
N SER A 128 1.52 26.56 -4.49
CA SER A 128 1.32 27.77 -3.68
C SER A 128 2.10 27.75 -2.37
N THR A 129 2.35 26.56 -1.81
CA THR A 129 3.04 26.41 -0.51
C THR A 129 4.55 26.27 -0.64
N GLY A 130 5.07 25.87 -1.81
CA GLY A 130 6.51 25.69 -2.03
C GLY A 130 7.14 24.58 -1.17
N TYR A 131 6.31 23.73 -0.56
CA TYR A 131 6.71 22.79 0.50
C TYR A 131 7.75 21.74 0.05
N LEU A 132 7.89 21.52 -1.26
CA LEU A 132 8.86 20.58 -1.86
C LEU A 132 10.05 21.26 -2.55
N ALA A 133 10.23 22.57 -2.44
CA ALA A 133 11.26 23.32 -3.19
C ALA A 133 12.71 23.18 -2.65
N GLY A 134 12.96 22.39 -1.60
CA GLY A 134 14.26 22.31 -0.91
C GLY A 134 15.13 21.09 -1.28
N ASP A 135 16.45 21.28 -1.33
CA ASP A 135 17.44 20.28 -1.77
C ASP A 135 17.50 19.02 -0.91
N ARG A 136 17.22 19.11 0.40
CA ARG A 136 17.21 17.95 1.31
C ARG A 136 15.87 17.21 1.38
N ALA A 137 14.78 17.85 0.94
CA ALA A 137 13.51 17.17 0.73
C ALA A 137 13.61 16.26 -0.51
N ARG A 138 14.35 16.72 -1.53
CA ARG A 138 14.59 16.02 -2.79
C ARG A 138 15.05 14.56 -2.63
N GLU A 139 16.01 14.27 -1.76
CA GLU A 139 16.61 12.93 -1.67
C GLU A 139 15.81 11.89 -0.86
N ARG A 140 14.89 12.31 0.01
CA ARG A 140 14.05 11.39 0.81
C ARG A 140 12.60 11.35 0.35
N VAL A 141 12.16 12.37 -0.37
CA VAL A 141 10.77 12.51 -0.83
C VAL A 141 10.64 12.06 -2.29
N PHE A 142 11.70 12.01 -3.11
CA PHE A 142 11.53 11.78 -4.56
C PHE A 142 10.98 10.41 -4.98
N GLU A 143 11.17 9.30 -4.28
CA GLU A 143 10.52 8.04 -4.73
C GLU A 143 9.00 8.08 -4.48
N THR A 144 8.57 8.42 -3.26
CA THR A 144 7.14 8.56 -2.95
C THR A 144 6.52 9.77 -3.67
N ALA A 145 7.22 10.90 -3.79
CA ALA A 145 6.71 12.08 -4.46
C ALA A 145 6.74 11.98 -5.98
N GLN A 146 7.69 11.25 -6.60
CA GLN A 146 7.62 11.03 -8.04
C GLN A 146 6.36 10.24 -8.39
N PHE A 147 6.05 9.17 -7.63
CA PHE A 147 4.79 8.46 -7.79
C PHE A 147 3.58 9.40 -7.64
N VAL A 148 3.54 10.20 -6.56
CA VAL A 148 2.44 11.15 -6.33
C VAL A 148 2.34 12.18 -7.45
N LEU A 149 3.46 12.67 -7.98
CA LEU A 149 3.48 13.60 -9.11
C LEU A 149 2.96 12.94 -10.39
N ASP A 150 3.36 11.71 -10.68
CA ASP A 150 2.93 10.99 -11.89
C ASP A 150 1.41 10.75 -11.91
N VAL A 151 0.82 10.45 -10.74
CA VAL A 151 -0.64 10.26 -10.62
C VAL A 151 -1.43 11.58 -10.52
N SER A 152 -0.77 12.69 -10.17
CA SER A 152 -1.45 13.97 -9.91
C SER A 152 -1.37 14.98 -11.06
N GLN A 153 -0.51 14.74 -12.06
CA GLN A 153 -0.24 15.72 -13.12
C GLN A 153 -1.42 15.94 -14.07
N SER A 154 -2.02 14.86 -14.59
CA SER A 154 -3.19 14.97 -15.47
C SER A 154 -4.02 13.70 -15.47
N VAL A 155 -5.28 13.82 -15.91
CA VAL A 155 -6.16 12.66 -16.12
C VAL A 155 -5.57 11.72 -17.16
N LYS A 156 -4.89 12.26 -18.17
CA LYS A 156 -4.24 11.47 -19.23
C LYS A 156 -3.16 10.55 -18.66
N ASP A 157 -2.44 10.98 -17.62
CA ASP A 157 -1.39 10.20 -16.99
C ASP A 157 -1.94 9.03 -16.16
N LEU A 158 -3.23 9.06 -15.80
CA LEU A 158 -3.93 7.96 -15.13
C LEU A 158 -4.62 7.00 -16.10
N GLN A 159 -4.67 7.32 -17.40
CA GLN A 159 -5.35 6.46 -18.37
C GLN A 159 -4.59 5.15 -18.59
N PRO A 160 -5.29 3.99 -18.59
CA PRO A 160 -4.65 2.71 -18.81
C PRO A 160 -3.90 2.60 -20.14
N GLY A 161 -2.77 1.92 -20.11
CA GLY A 161 -1.98 1.56 -21.28
C GLY A 161 -0.95 2.59 -21.74
N THR A 162 -1.14 3.88 -21.44
CA THR A 162 -0.25 4.96 -21.93
C THR A 162 0.12 6.02 -20.90
N GLY A 163 -0.59 6.11 -19.78
CA GLY A 163 -0.36 7.15 -18.79
C GLY A 163 0.84 6.87 -17.89
N LEU A 164 1.67 7.88 -17.62
CA LEU A 164 2.85 7.73 -16.74
C LEU A 164 2.45 7.35 -15.32
N GLY A 165 1.42 7.99 -14.76
CA GLY A 165 0.85 7.62 -13.46
C GLY A 165 0.34 6.18 -13.43
N TRP A 166 -0.30 5.72 -14.51
CA TRP A 166 -0.71 4.32 -14.64
C TRP A 166 0.47 3.35 -14.63
N GLU A 167 1.56 3.66 -15.34
CA GLU A 167 2.78 2.84 -15.32
C GLU A 167 3.43 2.84 -13.92
N SER A 168 3.50 4.00 -13.26
CA SER A 168 4.04 4.13 -11.89
C SER A 168 3.20 3.36 -10.87
N ILE A 169 1.87 3.34 -10.99
CA ILE A 169 0.98 2.49 -10.15
C ILE A 169 1.35 1.01 -10.31
N ILE A 170 1.58 0.55 -11.53
CA ILE A 170 1.97 -0.84 -11.79
C ILE A 170 3.32 -1.13 -11.17
N GLN A 171 4.31 -0.26 -11.35
CA GLN A 171 5.64 -0.43 -10.78
C GLN A 171 5.61 -0.53 -9.25
N VAL A 172 4.83 0.33 -8.58
CA VAL A 172 4.64 0.27 -7.12
C VAL A 172 3.95 -1.02 -6.70
N ARG A 173 2.89 -1.44 -7.41
CA ARG A 173 2.17 -2.69 -7.13
C ARG A 173 3.08 -3.92 -7.25
N PHE A 174 3.92 -3.95 -8.28
CA PHE A 174 4.94 -4.99 -8.48
C PHE A 174 6.06 -4.93 -7.44
N LEU A 175 6.48 -3.73 -7.04
CA LEU A 175 7.45 -3.55 -5.96
C LEU A 175 6.92 -4.14 -4.66
N HIS A 176 5.67 -3.85 -4.29
CA HIS A 176 5.03 -4.38 -3.08
C HIS A 176 4.94 -5.91 -3.12
N ALA A 177 4.50 -6.50 -4.23
CA ALA A 177 4.48 -7.96 -4.41
C ALA A 177 5.88 -8.58 -4.35
N GLY A 178 6.89 -7.95 -4.97
CA GLY A 178 8.27 -8.41 -4.93
C GLY A 178 8.89 -8.36 -3.52
N VAL A 179 8.60 -7.30 -2.75
CA VAL A 179 9.02 -7.18 -1.34
C VAL A 179 8.39 -8.28 -0.51
N ARG A 180 7.10 -8.57 -0.71
CA ARG A 180 6.39 -9.65 -0.01
C ARG A 180 6.95 -11.03 -0.33
N ALA A 181 7.19 -11.34 -1.60
CA ALA A 181 7.80 -12.60 -2.01
C ALA A 181 9.18 -12.78 -1.34
N ARG A 182 9.99 -11.72 -1.30
CA ARG A 182 11.33 -11.74 -0.68
C ARG A 182 11.26 -11.92 0.83
N LEU A 183 10.47 -11.12 1.54
CA LEU A 183 10.38 -11.17 3.00
C LEU A 183 9.73 -12.46 3.48
N THR A 184 8.75 -13.00 2.75
CA THR A 184 8.16 -14.31 3.06
C THR A 184 9.21 -15.42 2.97
N LYS A 185 10.08 -15.39 1.95
CA LYS A 185 11.19 -16.34 1.84
C LYS A 185 12.21 -16.19 2.97
N ILE A 186 12.53 -14.94 3.36
CA ILE A 186 13.42 -14.66 4.50
C ILE A 186 12.80 -15.14 5.80
N SER A 187 11.51 -14.90 6.04
CA SER A 187 10.78 -15.33 7.23
C SER A 187 10.81 -16.86 7.39
N ARG A 188 10.56 -17.60 6.29
CA ARG A 188 10.66 -19.06 6.27
C ARG A 188 12.06 -19.59 6.56
N ALA A 189 13.10 -18.91 6.09
CA ALA A 189 14.49 -19.33 6.29
C ALA A 189 15.06 -18.90 7.64
N HIS A 190 14.69 -17.71 8.11
CA HIS A 190 15.24 -17.03 9.27
C HIS A 190 14.18 -16.13 9.93
N SER A 191 13.30 -16.74 10.72
CA SER A 191 12.21 -16.06 11.44
C SER A 191 12.67 -14.90 12.34
N LYS A 192 13.95 -14.86 12.73
CA LYS A 192 14.57 -13.75 13.47
C LYS A 192 14.51 -12.40 12.73
N TYR A 193 14.54 -12.38 11.40
CA TYR A 193 14.56 -11.13 10.64
C TYR A 193 13.16 -10.60 10.31
N TYR A 194 12.18 -11.49 10.18
CA TYR A 194 10.78 -11.13 9.99
C TYR A 194 9.89 -12.30 10.42
N ASN A 195 8.93 -12.05 11.31
CA ASN A 195 7.97 -13.05 11.77
C ASN A 195 6.56 -12.70 11.27
N ILE A 196 6.03 -13.52 10.37
CA ILE A 196 4.70 -13.33 9.78
C ILE A 196 3.60 -13.52 10.82
N GLU A 197 3.76 -14.41 11.79
CA GLU A 197 2.74 -14.64 12.82
C GLU A 197 2.58 -13.42 13.74
N GLU A 198 3.66 -12.70 13.98
CA GLU A 198 3.68 -11.53 14.85
C GLU A 198 3.30 -10.25 14.10
N HIS A 199 3.81 -10.07 12.89
CA HIS A 199 3.70 -8.81 12.14
C HIS A 199 2.69 -8.85 10.99
N GLY A 200 2.18 -10.03 10.63
CA GLY A 200 1.37 -10.23 9.44
C GLY A 200 2.22 -10.43 8.18
N VAL A 201 1.56 -10.51 7.03
CA VAL A 201 2.24 -10.42 5.74
C VAL A 201 2.77 -8.98 5.60
N PRO A 202 4.01 -8.74 5.10
CA PRO A 202 4.50 -7.38 4.90
C PRO A 202 3.62 -6.65 3.89
N ILE A 203 3.37 -5.33 4.01
CA ILE A 203 2.57 -4.57 3.01
C ILE A 203 1.23 -5.29 2.75
N ASN A 204 0.54 -5.63 3.83
CA ASN A 204 -0.75 -6.30 3.77
C ASN A 204 -1.88 -5.29 3.49
N GLN A 205 -3.11 -5.76 3.39
CA GLN A 205 -4.25 -4.89 3.12
C GLN A 205 -4.55 -3.93 4.29
N GLU A 206 -4.22 -4.27 5.54
CA GLU A 206 -4.34 -3.32 6.66
C GLU A 206 -3.41 -2.11 6.46
N ASP A 207 -2.15 -2.35 6.07
CA ASP A 207 -1.16 -1.30 5.82
C ASP A 207 -1.54 -0.35 4.66
N LEU A 208 -2.44 -0.78 3.78
CA LEU A 208 -2.82 -0.07 2.54
C LEU A 208 -4.16 0.69 2.65
N LEU A 209 -4.87 0.59 3.78
CA LEU A 209 -6.16 1.26 4.02
C LEU A 209 -6.05 2.74 4.38
#